data_AF-A0A6P4YLP3-F1
#
_entry.id   AF-A0A6P4YLP3-F1
#
_cell.length_a   1.000
_cell.length_b   1.000
_cell.length_c   1.000
_cell.angle_alpha   90.00
_cell.angle_beta   90.00
_cell.angle_gamma   90.00
#
_symmetry.space_group_name_H-M   'P 1'
#
loop_
_entity.id
_entity.type
_entity.pdbx_description
1 polymer ?
#
loop_
_entity_poly.entity_id
_entity_poly.type
_entity_poly.pdbx_seq_one_letter_code
_entity_poly.pdbx_strand_id
1 'polypeptide(L)'
;MEKEGLARAIDFIRRNCTLQIGKIVTDRHIQIAKWIRENLPETCRLYDIWHIAKVIGLLFGLRKKLSALAKQECEVVGDWTNSIVNHLYWCSTTTREGAGDLVEGKWLSLDNHLHNVHSGHSEAFPQCAHGPLRRQWLKPNTKLAQPNTVADLAPDS
;
A
#
# COMPACT_ATOMS: atom_id res chain seq x y z
N MET A 1 -1.63 -26.59 -3.30
CA MET A 1 -2.57 -26.74 -4.43
C MET A 1 -2.54 -25.56 -5.39
N GLU A 2 -2.39 -24.32 -4.92
CA GLU A 2 -2.41 -23.12 -5.79
C GLU A 2 -1.34 -23.11 -6.89
N LYS A 3 -0.09 -23.47 -6.57
CA LYS A 3 1.00 -23.58 -7.56
C LYS A 3 0.63 -24.52 -8.72
N GLU A 4 0.01 -25.64 -8.39
CA GLU A 4 -0.40 -26.64 -9.37
C GLU A 4 -1.57 -26.14 -10.23
N GLY A 5 -2.52 -25.42 -9.62
CA GLY A 5 -3.57 -24.73 -10.37
C GLY A 5 -3.00 -23.71 -11.36
N LEU A 6 -2.04 -22.89 -10.92
CA LEU A 6 -1.34 -21.94 -11.79
C LEU A 6 -0.62 -22.66 -12.94
N ALA A 7 0.17 -23.70 -12.63
CA ALA A 7 0.93 -24.43 -13.63
C ALA A 7 0.03 -25.00 -14.73
N ARG A 8 -1.09 -25.62 -14.35
CA ARG A 8 -2.08 -26.15 -15.32
C ARG A 8 -2.76 -25.06 -16.14
N ALA A 9 -3.09 -23.92 -15.54
CA ALA A 9 -3.69 -22.80 -16.28
C ALA A 9 -2.72 -22.22 -17.32
N ILE A 10 -1.44 -22.06 -16.97
CA ILE A 10 -0.41 -21.57 -17.88
C ILE A 10 -0.16 -22.57 -19.01
N ASP A 11 -0.09 -23.87 -18.69
CA ASP A 11 0.07 -24.93 -19.68
C ASP A 11 -1.12 -24.98 -20.65
N PHE A 12 -2.35 -24.82 -20.14
CA PHE A 12 -3.54 -24.71 -20.97
C PHE A 12 -3.45 -23.53 -21.95
N ILE A 13 -3.06 -22.33 -21.48
CA ILE A 13 -2.92 -21.15 -22.35
C ILE A 13 -1.85 -21.39 -23.42
N ARG A 14 -0.69 -21.95 -23.06
CA ARG A 14 0.40 -22.24 -24.00
C ARG A 14 0.02 -23.26 -25.07
N ARG A 15 -0.81 -24.25 -24.74
CA ARG A 15 -1.23 -25.30 -25.67
C ARG A 15 -2.38 -24.89 -26.58
N ASN A 16 -3.30 -24.06 -26.09
CA ASN A 16 -4.56 -23.75 -26.77
C ASN A 16 -4.62 -22.33 -27.33
N CYS A 17 -3.65 -21.47 -27.02
CA CYS A 17 -3.63 -20.07 -27.44
C CYS A 17 -2.24 -19.66 -27.93
N THR A 18 -2.18 -18.71 -28.86
CA THR A 18 -0.94 -18.06 -29.32
C THR A 18 -0.56 -16.85 -28.46
N LEU A 19 -1.13 -16.74 -27.26
CA LEU A 19 -0.96 -15.59 -26.37
C LEU A 19 0.34 -15.68 -25.57
N GLN A 20 1.13 -14.62 -25.61
CA GLN A 20 2.26 -14.43 -24.70
C GLN A 20 1.80 -13.75 -23.41
N ILE A 21 2.17 -14.33 -22.28
CA ILE A 21 1.82 -13.80 -20.96
C ILE A 21 2.88 -12.77 -20.56
N GLY A 22 2.62 -11.50 -20.88
CA GLY A 22 3.55 -10.42 -20.54
C GLY A 22 3.57 -10.07 -19.05
N LYS A 23 2.42 -10.17 -18.36
CA LYS A 23 2.28 -9.82 -16.94
C LYS A 23 1.42 -10.83 -16.19
N ILE A 24 1.77 -11.09 -14.95
CA ILE A 24 0.97 -11.92 -14.04
C ILE A 24 0.88 -11.27 -12.66
N VAL A 25 -0.33 -11.14 -12.12
CA VAL A 25 -0.58 -10.61 -10.78
C VAL A 25 -0.86 -11.79 -9.86
N THR A 26 -0.14 -11.87 -8.74
CA THR A 26 -0.24 -12.99 -7.79
C THR A 26 -0.05 -12.55 -6.36
N ASP A 27 -0.40 -13.41 -5.42
CA ASP A 27 -0.16 -13.17 -4.00
C ASP A 27 1.32 -13.31 -3.63
N ARG A 28 1.64 -12.96 -2.38
CA ARG A 28 2.97 -13.10 -1.78
C ARG A 28 3.30 -14.55 -1.37
N HIS A 29 2.83 -15.53 -2.13
CA HIS A 29 3.12 -16.93 -1.89
C HIS A 29 4.49 -17.31 -2.48
N ILE A 30 5.44 -17.68 -1.61
CA ILE A 30 6.85 -17.90 -1.97
C ILE A 30 7.02 -18.97 -3.05
N GLN A 31 6.25 -20.06 -3.00
CA GLN A 31 6.38 -21.14 -3.98
C GLN A 31 5.89 -20.74 -5.37
N ILE A 32 4.87 -19.87 -5.45
CA ILE A 32 4.38 -19.33 -6.72
C ILE A 32 5.41 -18.35 -7.29
N ALA A 33 5.98 -17.50 -6.43
CA ALA A 33 7.03 -16.56 -6.80
C ALA A 33 8.24 -17.30 -7.41
N LYS A 34 8.68 -18.37 -6.76
CA LYS A 34 9.77 -19.22 -7.24
C LYS A 34 9.40 -19.87 -8.58
N TRP A 35 8.23 -20.49 -8.66
CA TRP A 35 7.80 -21.20 -9.87
C TRP A 35 7.69 -20.28 -11.09
N ILE A 36 7.13 -19.07 -10.94
CA ILE A 36 7.05 -18.08 -12.02
C ILE A 36 8.46 -17.67 -12.48
N ARG A 37 9.38 -17.41 -11.54
CA ARG A 37 10.76 -17.05 -11.88
C ARG A 37 11.47 -18.13 -12.69
N GLU A 38 11.22 -19.39 -12.36
CA GLU A 38 11.87 -20.55 -13.01
C GLU A 38 11.21 -20.93 -14.35
N ASN A 39 9.89 -20.72 -14.52
CA ASN A 39 9.13 -21.26 -15.66
C ASN A 39 8.57 -20.17 -16.61
N LEU A 40 8.61 -18.90 -16.20
CA LEU A 40 8.09 -17.73 -16.91
C LEU A 40 9.05 -16.52 -16.77
N PRO A 41 10.33 -16.66 -17.19
CA PRO A 41 11.35 -15.62 -16.95
C PRO A 41 11.09 -14.29 -17.68
N GLU A 42 10.36 -14.34 -18.79
CA GLU A 42 9.98 -13.15 -19.58
C GLU A 42 8.69 -12.49 -19.09
N THR A 43 7.97 -13.12 -18.16
CA THR A 43 6.73 -12.57 -17.60
C THR A 43 7.05 -11.68 -16.42
N CYS A 44 6.59 -10.43 -16.46
CA CYS A 44 6.68 -9.55 -15.31
C CYS A 44 5.68 -9.99 -14.23
N ARG A 45 6.18 -10.28 -13.03
CA ARG A 45 5.35 -10.62 -11.87
C ARG A 45 5.02 -9.39 -11.06
N LEU A 46 3.73 -9.13 -10.87
CA LEU A 46 3.19 -8.11 -10.00
C LEU A 46 2.51 -8.73 -8.79
N TYR A 47 2.38 -7.94 -7.73
CA TYR A 47 1.67 -8.33 -6.52
C TYR A 47 0.24 -7.81 -6.53
N ASP A 48 -0.68 -8.63 -6.03
CA ASP A 48 -2.02 -8.15 -5.74
C ASP A 48 -1.98 -7.14 -4.58
N ILE A 49 -2.31 -5.89 -4.89
CA ILE A 49 -2.38 -4.81 -3.92
C ILE A 49 -3.45 -5.04 -2.86
N TRP A 50 -4.54 -5.75 -3.17
CA TRP A 50 -5.57 -6.05 -2.18
C TRP A 50 -4.99 -6.87 -1.03
N HIS A 51 -4.14 -7.86 -1.35
CA HIS A 51 -3.44 -8.65 -0.33
C HIS A 51 -2.44 -7.81 0.48
N ILE A 52 -1.78 -6.83 -0.13
CA ILE A 52 -0.92 -5.88 0.59
C ILE A 52 -1.75 -5.03 1.55
N ALA A 53 -2.85 -4.44 1.06
CA ALA A 53 -3.78 -3.64 1.84
C ALA A 53 -4.42 -4.43 2.99
N LYS A 54 -4.63 -5.73 2.80
CA LYS A 54 -5.15 -6.65 3.81
C LYS A 54 -4.10 -7.06 4.85
N VAL A 55 -2.90 -7.48 4.44
CA VAL A 55 -1.83 -7.98 5.35
C VAL A 55 -1.20 -6.89 6.20
N ILE A 56 -1.07 -5.67 5.67
CA ILE A 56 -0.64 -4.51 6.48
C ILE A 56 -1.74 -4.13 7.50
N GLY A 57 -2.90 -4.79 7.44
CA GLY A 57 -4.06 -4.43 8.25
C GLY A 57 -4.71 -3.14 7.78
N LEU A 58 -4.22 -2.45 6.74
CA LEU A 58 -4.73 -1.15 6.27
C LEU A 58 -6.20 -1.15 5.85
N LEU A 59 -6.77 -2.28 5.44
CA LEU A 59 -8.20 -2.36 5.16
C LEU A 59 -9.01 -2.74 6.39
N PHE A 60 -8.73 -3.88 7.03
CA PHE A 60 -9.54 -4.37 8.14
C PHE A 60 -9.04 -3.92 9.51
N GLY A 61 -7.74 -3.95 9.74
CA GLY A 61 -7.09 -3.50 10.97
C GLY A 61 -7.15 -1.98 11.15
N LEU A 62 -6.96 -1.19 10.09
CA LEU A 62 -7.13 0.25 10.08
C LEU A 62 -8.62 0.58 10.21
N ARG A 63 -9.53 -0.04 9.44
CA ARG A 63 -10.98 0.17 9.69
C ARG A 63 -11.34 -0.11 11.14
N LYS A 64 -10.84 -1.20 11.74
CA LYS A 64 -11.09 -1.50 13.17
C LYS A 64 -10.42 -0.49 14.11
N LYS A 65 -9.15 -0.15 13.89
CA LYS A 65 -8.39 0.82 14.71
C LYS A 65 -8.96 2.22 14.58
N LEU A 66 -9.20 2.70 13.37
CA LEU A 66 -9.86 3.98 13.10
C LEU A 66 -11.30 3.99 13.60
N SER A 67 -12.08 2.91 13.48
CA SER A 67 -13.41 2.84 14.09
C SER A 67 -13.36 2.87 15.62
N ALA A 68 -12.34 2.25 16.23
CA ALA A 68 -12.13 2.32 17.67
C ALA A 68 -11.70 3.73 18.12
N LEU A 69 -10.79 4.37 17.38
CA LEU A 69 -10.33 5.74 17.64
C LEU A 69 -11.45 6.77 17.40
N ALA A 70 -12.28 6.57 16.38
CA ALA A 70 -13.44 7.40 16.09
C ALA A 70 -14.49 7.30 17.18
N LYS A 71 -14.70 6.11 17.75
CA LYS A 71 -15.58 5.90 18.91
C LYS A 71 -15.03 6.49 20.21
N GLN A 72 -13.72 6.60 20.33
CA GLN A 72 -13.09 7.12 21.54
C GLN A 72 -13.09 8.65 21.54
N GLU A 73 -12.51 9.34 20.54
CA GLU A 73 -12.39 10.82 20.61
C GLU A 73 -12.25 11.54 19.26
N CYS A 74 -12.36 10.88 18.09
CA CYS A 74 -12.09 11.55 16.81
C CYS A 74 -12.89 11.02 15.60
N GLU A 75 -14.15 11.46 15.47
CA GLU A 75 -15.03 11.13 14.33
C GLU A 75 -14.38 11.46 12.97
N VAL A 76 -13.60 12.54 12.91
CA VAL A 76 -12.83 12.98 11.72
C VAL A 76 -11.99 11.85 11.14
N VAL A 77 -11.36 11.02 11.99
CA VAL A 77 -10.52 9.91 11.54
C VAL A 77 -11.33 8.84 10.79
N GLY A 78 -12.60 8.64 11.18
CA GLY A 78 -13.53 7.77 10.48
C GLY A 78 -13.74 8.20 9.03
N ASP A 79 -13.96 9.51 8.81
CA ASP A 79 -14.21 10.10 7.49
C ASP A 79 -13.03 9.93 6.52
N TRP A 80 -11.79 9.90 7.05
CA TRP A 80 -10.59 9.71 6.25
C TRP A 80 -10.34 8.27 5.81
N THR A 81 -11.01 7.28 6.42
CA THR A 81 -10.75 5.84 6.19
C THR A 81 -10.80 5.45 4.72
N ASN A 82 -11.87 5.82 4.01
CA ASN A 82 -12.00 5.48 2.58
C ASN A 82 -10.95 6.23 1.73
N SER A 83 -10.56 7.43 2.16
CA SER A 83 -9.57 8.24 1.43
C SER A 83 -8.17 7.67 1.58
N ILE A 84 -7.80 7.19 2.77
CA ILE A 84 -6.53 6.48 3.02
C ILE A 84 -6.44 5.22 2.15
N VAL A 85 -7.53 4.45 2.10
CA VAL A 85 -7.61 3.24 1.26
C VAL A 85 -7.47 3.60 -0.22
N ASN A 86 -8.23 4.58 -0.69
CA ASN A 86 -8.16 5.02 -2.08
C ASN A 86 -6.78 5.58 -2.43
N HIS A 87 -6.12 6.26 -1.49
CA HIS A 87 -4.77 6.78 -1.64
C HIS A 87 -3.76 5.65 -1.87
N LEU A 88 -3.85 4.55 -1.10
CA LEU A 88 -3.01 3.36 -1.31
C LEU A 88 -3.14 2.81 -2.73
N TYR A 89 -4.39 2.62 -3.20
CA TYR A 89 -4.63 2.17 -4.57
C TYR A 89 -4.06 3.16 -5.58
N TRP A 90 -4.35 4.46 -5.40
CA TRP A 90 -3.87 5.53 -6.27
C TRP A 90 -2.33 5.57 -6.36
N CYS A 91 -1.61 5.37 -5.25
CA CYS A 91 -0.15 5.30 -5.23
C CYS A 91 0.38 4.26 -6.22
N SER A 92 -0.26 3.08 -6.27
CA SER A 92 0.15 1.99 -7.15
C SER A 92 -0.34 2.13 -8.59
N THR A 93 -1.57 2.60 -8.81
CA THR A 93 -2.20 2.60 -10.14
C THR A 93 -1.77 3.78 -11.00
N THR A 94 -1.28 4.86 -10.38
CA THR A 94 -0.82 6.07 -11.09
C THR A 94 0.70 6.20 -11.17
N THR A 95 1.42 5.15 -10.78
CA THR A 95 2.88 5.14 -10.82
C THR A 95 3.34 4.10 -11.83
N ARG A 96 4.27 4.50 -12.71
CA ARG A 96 4.84 3.59 -13.69
C ARG A 96 5.62 2.46 -12.99
N GLU A 97 5.65 1.29 -13.62
CA GLU A 97 6.49 0.19 -13.19
C GLU A 97 7.96 0.62 -13.08
N GLY A 98 8.64 0.18 -12.03
CA GLY A 98 10.03 0.53 -11.75
C GLY A 98 10.25 1.87 -11.03
N ALA A 99 9.20 2.67 -10.76
CA ALA A 99 9.32 3.91 -9.99
C ALA A 99 8.94 3.70 -8.51
N GLY A 100 9.69 2.83 -7.81
CA GLY A 100 9.45 2.49 -6.41
C GLY A 100 9.43 3.70 -5.49
N ASP A 101 10.42 4.58 -5.63
CA ASP A 101 10.57 5.80 -4.82
C ASP A 101 9.37 6.75 -4.96
N LEU A 102 8.71 6.76 -6.13
CA LEU A 102 7.51 7.56 -6.35
C LEU A 102 6.28 6.94 -5.65
N VAL A 103 6.15 5.61 -5.65
CA VAL A 103 5.08 4.93 -4.89
C VAL A 103 5.26 5.20 -3.40
N GLU A 104 6.48 5.09 -2.90
CA GLU A 104 6.83 5.37 -1.52
C GLU A 104 6.59 6.85 -1.17
N GLY A 105 7.08 7.78 -1.98
CA GLY A 105 6.89 9.21 -1.78
C GLY A 105 5.42 9.61 -1.74
N LYS A 106 4.59 9.04 -2.63
CA LYS A 106 3.13 9.22 -2.59
C LYS A 106 2.53 8.62 -1.31
N TRP A 107 2.95 7.43 -0.89
CA TRP A 107 2.40 6.79 0.31
C TRP A 107 2.75 7.59 1.58
N LEU A 108 4.01 7.99 1.73
CA LEU A 108 4.49 8.75 2.88
C LEU A 108 3.91 10.17 2.93
N SER A 109 3.56 10.77 1.79
CA SER A 109 2.90 12.09 1.76
C SER A 109 1.54 12.11 2.45
N LEU A 110 0.92 10.94 2.68
CA LEU A 110 -0.38 10.83 3.32
C LEU A 110 -0.39 11.46 4.72
N ASP A 111 0.69 11.35 5.48
CA ASP A 111 0.77 11.91 6.83
C ASP A 111 0.64 13.44 6.82
N ASN A 112 1.44 14.11 5.98
CA ASN A 112 1.31 15.55 5.74
C ASN A 112 -0.10 15.90 5.23
N HIS A 113 -0.62 15.12 4.27
CA HIS A 113 -1.91 15.38 3.67
C HIS A 113 -3.07 15.33 4.68
N LEU A 114 -3.05 14.37 5.62
CA LEU A 114 -4.05 14.26 6.69
C LEU A 114 -4.08 15.51 7.58
N HIS A 115 -2.95 16.21 7.72
CA HIS A 115 -2.79 17.44 8.49
C HIS A 115 -2.91 18.73 7.63
N ASN A 116 -3.47 18.63 6.43
CA ASN A 116 -3.62 19.74 5.48
C ASN A 116 -2.29 20.35 5.00
N VAL A 117 -1.20 19.59 5.05
CA VAL A 117 0.11 19.98 4.49
C VAL A 117 0.24 19.34 3.12
N HIS A 118 0.27 20.16 2.06
CA HIS A 118 0.21 19.70 0.67
C HIS A 118 1.54 19.77 -0.09
N SER A 119 2.64 20.10 0.61
CA SER A 119 3.97 20.28 0.02
C SER A 119 5.06 19.77 0.96
N GLY A 120 6.27 19.59 0.45
CA GLY A 120 7.45 19.18 1.22
C GLY A 120 7.43 17.71 1.61
N HIS A 121 6.92 16.82 0.74
CA HIS A 121 6.85 15.39 1.08
C HIS A 121 8.16 14.64 0.79
N SER A 122 8.57 14.52 -0.47
CA SER A 122 9.80 13.84 -0.88
C SER A 122 10.34 14.42 -2.19
N GLU A 123 11.58 14.10 -2.55
CA GLU A 123 12.14 14.49 -3.85
C GLU A 123 11.33 13.93 -5.02
N ALA A 124 10.90 12.67 -4.92
CA ALA A 124 10.11 11.99 -5.96
C ALA A 124 8.67 12.53 -6.05
N PHE A 125 8.09 13.00 -4.95
CA PHE A 125 6.72 13.53 -4.89
C PHE A 125 6.67 14.78 -3.98
N PRO A 126 7.03 15.97 -4.47
CA PRO A 126 7.20 17.14 -3.62
C PRO A 126 5.90 17.80 -3.17
N GLN A 127 4.79 17.63 -3.90
CA GLN A 127 3.49 18.21 -3.58
C GLN A 127 2.32 17.30 -3.95
N CYS A 128 1.16 17.53 -3.33
CA CYS A 128 -0.08 16.83 -3.64
C CYS A 128 -0.55 17.07 -5.09
N ALA A 129 -1.16 16.04 -5.69
CA ALA A 129 -1.57 16.03 -7.10
C ALA A 129 -3.01 16.53 -7.35
N HIS A 130 -3.60 17.26 -6.41
CA HIS A 130 -4.97 17.75 -6.50
C HIS A 130 -5.06 19.23 -6.11
N GLY A 131 -6.16 19.88 -6.53
CA GLY A 131 -6.49 21.24 -6.11
C GLY A 131 -7.05 21.32 -4.68
N PRO A 132 -7.54 22.49 -4.25
CA PRO A 132 -8.06 22.69 -2.90
C PRO A 132 -9.18 21.71 -2.53
N LEU A 133 -9.12 21.15 -1.32
CA LEU A 133 -10.14 20.24 -0.79
C LEU A 133 -10.93 20.90 0.33
N ARG A 134 -12.26 20.71 0.34
CA ARG A 134 -13.13 21.12 1.45
C ARG A 134 -13.39 19.91 2.35
N ARG A 135 -12.61 19.77 3.41
CA ARG A 135 -12.70 18.67 4.38
C ARG A 135 -12.35 19.12 5.79
N GLN A 136 -12.74 18.32 6.77
CA GLN A 136 -12.20 18.42 8.13
C GLN A 136 -10.84 17.71 8.18
N TRP A 137 -9.81 18.43 8.62
CA TRP A 137 -8.45 17.93 8.69
C TRP A 137 -8.12 17.45 10.10
N LEU A 138 -7.19 16.50 10.20
CA LEU A 138 -6.67 16.09 11.50
C LEU A 138 -5.88 17.27 12.08
N LYS A 139 -6.19 17.65 13.31
CA LYS A 139 -5.43 18.69 14.00
C LYS A 139 -4.12 18.07 14.50
N PRO A 140 -2.96 18.70 14.23
CA PRO A 140 -1.73 18.33 14.90
C PRO A 140 -1.94 18.43 16.43
N ASN A 141 -1.49 17.42 17.19
CA ASN A 141 -1.51 17.39 18.66
C ASN A 141 -2.86 17.27 19.39
N THR A 142 -3.64 16.22 19.13
CA THR A 142 -4.56 15.67 20.14
C THR A 142 -3.96 14.42 20.79
N LYS A 143 -3.20 14.61 21.88
CA LYS A 143 -2.67 13.63 22.87
C LYS A 143 -1.97 12.33 22.42
N LEU A 144 -2.02 11.93 21.15
CA LEU A 144 -1.41 10.69 20.63
C LEU A 144 0.01 10.89 20.05
N ALA A 145 0.52 12.12 20.04
CA ALA A 145 1.85 12.48 19.56
C ALA A 145 2.87 12.66 20.72
N GLN A 146 2.77 11.84 21.77
CA GLN A 146 3.92 11.63 22.64
C GLN A 146 4.81 10.62 21.92
N PRO A 147 6.00 11.00 21.41
CA PRO A 147 6.98 9.98 21.06
C PRO A 147 7.24 9.18 22.33
N ASN A 148 6.93 7.88 22.32
CA ASN A 148 7.55 6.98 23.28
C ASN A 148 9.04 7.18 23.09
N THR A 149 9.67 7.78 24.11
CA THR A 149 11.09 8.01 24.21
C THR A 149 11.80 6.69 23.96
N VAL A 150 12.40 6.53 22.78
CA VAL A 150 13.42 5.53 22.53
C VAL A 150 14.69 6.05 23.20
N ALA A 151 14.73 5.96 24.53
CA ALA A 151 15.88 6.35 25.35
C ALA A 151 16.32 5.27 26.35
N ASP A 152 15.59 4.16 26.49
CA ASP A 152 15.88 3.16 27.55
C ASP A 152 16.45 1.82 27.06
N LEU A 153 17.18 1.79 25.94
CA LEU A 153 17.98 0.62 25.56
C LEU A 153 19.39 1.01 25.12
N ALA A 154 20.13 1.66 26.02
CA ALA A 154 21.58 1.51 26.05
C ALA A 154 21.90 0.30 26.96
N PRO A 155 22.72 -0.66 26.53
CA PRO A 155 23.22 -1.68 27.43
C PRO A 155 24.24 -1.04 28.37
N ASP A 156 24.01 -1.19 29.69
CA ASP A 156 25.06 -0.96 30.67
C ASP A 156 26.27 -1.84 30.36
N SER A 157 27.44 -1.22 30.53
CA SER A 157 28.82 -1.73 30.39
C SER A 157 29.05 -3.16 30.85
#